data_AF-N6WP20-F1
#
_entry.id   AF-N6WP20-F1
#
_cell.length_a   1.000
_cell.length_b   1.000
_cell.length_c   1.000
_cell.angle_alpha   90.00
_cell.angle_beta   90.00
_cell.angle_gamma   90.00
#
_symmetry.space_group_name_H-M   'P 1'
#
loop_
_entity.id
_entity.type
_entity.pdbx_description
1 polymer ?
#
loop_
_entity_poly.entity_id
_entity_poly.type
_entity_poly.pdbx_seq_one_letter_code
_entity_poly.pdbx_strand_id
1 'polypeptide(L)'
;MFRTNDRVTRSPDPEAIFSETGSIASKTGSIAPKTEPSAGSTDHIHTKEAAAKSPASGQADEIPFTVDEVYAVARTMNLDESDNLALGNDTLLALDRLFLNGAKTLSEQDLQNLRELIQAGLPGETGQKAAKVATDYYNYLAAQSQLMATHRPKEGSANRLSGEQLYRELRQLQTMHMGEEVADQLFRTADAQFAYMTQALRLQTNTDLTQAQKLDEAQKLGEALQEASIGVADWPQRRDRFQVEKRLIVEAALPKSEKRAQVQALLKRHFRPYELEHIKHLQLDNL
;
A
#
# COMPACT_ATOMS: atom_id res chain seq x y z
N MET A 1 29.85 -5.69 50.16
CA MET A 1 29.02 -4.67 49.47
C MET A 1 29.78 -4.29 48.22
N PHE A 2 29.40 -4.66 47.00
CA PHE A 2 28.24 -4.19 46.24
C PHE A 2 27.71 -5.26 45.27
N ARG A 3 26.43 -5.11 44.91
CA ARG A 3 25.57 -6.06 44.19
C ARG A 3 25.85 -6.11 42.69
N THR A 4 25.69 -7.31 42.15
CA THR A 4 25.51 -7.65 40.73
C THR A 4 24.27 -7.00 40.15
N ASN A 5 24.32 -6.60 38.87
CA ASN A 5 23.12 -6.43 38.05
C ASN A 5 23.44 -6.84 36.61
N ASP A 6 23.06 -8.07 36.28
CA ASP A 6 22.91 -8.57 34.91
C ASP A 6 21.90 -7.71 34.17
N ARG A 7 22.31 -7.11 33.06
CA ARG A 7 21.38 -6.52 32.09
C ARG A 7 21.32 -7.45 30.90
N VAL A 8 20.39 -8.39 30.99
CA VAL A 8 19.88 -9.19 29.87
C VAL A 8 19.43 -8.21 28.77
N THR A 9 20.15 -8.20 27.66
CA THR A 9 19.72 -7.54 26.42
C THR A 9 18.63 -8.40 25.80
N ARG A 10 17.36 -8.06 26.07
CA ARG A 10 16.21 -8.58 25.31
C ARG A 10 16.37 -8.15 23.85
N SER A 11 16.50 -9.12 22.94
CA SER A 11 16.23 -8.92 21.51
C SER A 11 14.82 -8.34 21.35
N PRO A 12 14.60 -7.41 20.41
CA PRO A 12 13.25 -6.98 20.06
C PRO A 12 12.48 -8.16 19.45
N ASP A 13 11.22 -8.30 19.87
CA ASP A 13 10.28 -9.32 19.42
C ASP A 13 9.89 -9.03 17.95
N PRO A 14 10.06 -9.97 16.99
CA PRO A 14 9.73 -9.75 15.58
C PRO A 14 8.24 -9.49 15.32
N GLU A 15 7.35 -9.72 16.29
CA GLU A 15 5.92 -9.37 16.19
C GLU A 15 5.62 -7.87 16.26
N ALA A 16 6.50 -7.07 16.87
CA ALA A 16 6.28 -5.63 16.99
C ALA A 16 6.42 -4.91 15.63
N ILE A 17 7.23 -5.45 14.71
CA ILE A 17 7.58 -4.78 13.46
C ILE A 17 6.50 -4.96 12.38
N PHE A 18 5.80 -6.09 12.37
CA PHE A 18 4.69 -6.35 11.44
C PHE A 18 3.37 -5.68 11.85
N SER A 19 3.27 -5.19 13.09
CA SER A 19 2.11 -4.41 13.54
C SER A 19 2.21 -2.93 13.11
N GLU A 20 3.41 -2.39 12.90
CA GLU A 20 3.61 -0.97 12.55
C GLU A 20 3.58 -0.67 11.05
N THR A 21 3.88 -1.63 10.17
CA THR A 21 3.79 -1.42 8.71
C THR A 21 2.45 -1.88 8.13
N GLY A 22 1.58 -2.49 8.94
CA GLY A 22 0.22 -2.90 8.57
C GLY A 22 -0.91 -2.27 9.39
N SER A 23 -0.63 -1.34 10.31
CA SER A 23 -1.68 -0.72 11.14
C SER A 23 -1.29 0.68 11.62
N ILE A 24 -1.58 1.70 10.82
CA ILE A 24 -1.78 3.06 11.33
C ILE A 24 -3.22 3.23 11.82
N ALA A 25 -3.64 2.43 12.79
CA ALA A 25 -4.89 2.66 13.51
C ALA A 25 -4.82 2.10 14.93
N SER A 26 -4.35 2.91 15.87
CA SER A 26 -4.90 3.00 17.24
C SER A 26 -4.02 3.90 18.11
N LYS A 27 -4.38 5.18 18.22
CA LYS A 27 -3.99 5.98 19.39
C LYS A 27 -5.03 7.04 19.71
N THR A 28 -6.10 6.63 20.37
CA THR A 28 -6.94 7.52 21.18
C THR A 28 -7.30 6.82 22.47
N GLY A 29 -6.93 7.46 23.58
CA GLY A 29 -7.02 6.91 24.92
C GLY A 29 -8.46 6.68 25.39
N SER A 30 -8.61 5.63 26.18
CA SER A 30 -9.77 5.36 27.03
C SER A 30 -10.08 6.53 27.95
N ILE A 31 -11.30 7.04 27.89
CA ILE A 31 -11.98 7.63 29.04
C ILE A 31 -13.22 6.76 29.27
N ALA A 32 -13.21 6.02 30.37
CA ALA A 32 -14.34 5.22 30.83
C ALA A 32 -15.44 6.12 31.41
N PRO A 33 -16.73 5.75 31.30
CA PRO A 33 -17.73 6.19 32.25
C PRO A 33 -18.02 5.10 33.29
N LYS A 34 -18.06 5.58 34.53
CA LYS A 34 -18.41 4.92 35.78
C LYS A 34 -19.88 4.45 35.75
N THR A 35 -20.14 3.24 36.28
CA THR A 35 -21.41 2.86 36.93
C THR A 35 -21.67 3.79 38.13
N GLU A 36 -22.90 4.13 38.56
CA GLU A 36 -24.02 3.28 39.03
C GLU A 36 -25.23 4.22 39.43
N PRO A 37 -26.32 3.78 40.14
CA PRO A 37 -27.68 3.49 39.65
C PRO A 37 -28.81 4.45 40.17
N SER A 38 -30.09 4.23 39.78
CA SER A 38 -31.30 4.14 40.67
C SER A 38 -32.66 4.66 40.08
N ALA A 39 -33.65 3.74 40.10
CA ALA A 39 -35.08 3.82 40.47
C ALA A 39 -36.18 4.65 39.74
N GLY A 40 -37.33 3.96 39.51
CA GLY A 40 -38.72 4.49 39.48
C GLY A 40 -39.57 4.04 38.26
N SER A 41 -40.42 2.99 38.36
CA SER A 41 -41.93 3.02 38.47
C SER A 41 -42.67 3.83 37.38
N THR A 42 -43.76 3.42 36.71
CA THR A 42 -44.90 2.51 37.01
C THR A 42 -45.75 2.23 35.75
N ASP A 43 -46.62 1.22 35.83
CA ASP A 43 -47.65 0.68 34.91
C ASP A 43 -48.55 1.65 34.10
N HIS A 44 -49.04 1.19 32.93
CA HIS A 44 -50.47 0.91 32.62
C HIS A 44 -50.79 0.55 31.13
N ILE A 45 -51.30 -0.67 30.93
CA ILE A 45 -52.56 -1.12 30.26
C ILE A 45 -52.96 -0.69 28.81
N HIS A 46 -53.15 -1.73 27.95
CA HIS A 46 -54.09 -1.98 26.82
C HIS A 46 -54.25 -0.99 25.65
N THR A 47 -54.17 -1.50 24.40
CA THR A 47 -55.34 -1.66 23.48
C THR A 47 -54.93 -2.44 22.20
N LYS A 48 -55.78 -3.39 21.80
CA LYS A 48 -55.80 -4.12 20.52
C LYS A 48 -56.54 -3.27 19.48
N GLU A 49 -56.01 -3.07 18.27
CA GLU A 49 -56.84 -3.07 17.05
C GLU A 49 -56.00 -3.31 15.78
N ALA A 50 -56.65 -3.86 14.76
CA ALA A 50 -56.08 -4.61 13.66
C ALA A 50 -55.85 -3.81 12.37
N ALA A 51 -54.98 -4.39 11.54
CA ALA A 51 -54.96 -4.37 10.07
C ALA A 51 -54.76 -3.03 9.33
N ALA A 52 -53.53 -2.84 8.83
CA ALA A 52 -53.32 -2.39 7.45
C ALA A 52 -52.07 -3.08 6.88
N LYS A 53 -52.25 -3.85 5.81
CA LYS A 53 -51.16 -4.40 5.00
C LYS A 53 -50.65 -3.33 4.02
N SER A 54 -49.34 -3.35 3.85
CA SER A 54 -48.48 -2.79 2.78
C SER A 54 -47.90 -1.37 2.94
N PRO A 55 -46.70 -1.12 2.37
CA PRO A 55 -45.68 -2.05 1.89
C PRO A 55 -44.41 -2.03 2.75
N ALA A 56 -43.62 -3.10 2.64
CA ALA A 56 -42.26 -3.15 3.13
C ALA A 56 -41.48 -1.94 2.61
N SER A 57 -40.98 -1.12 3.54
CA SER A 57 -39.88 -0.21 3.26
C SER A 57 -38.71 -1.06 2.81
N GLY A 58 -38.47 -1.11 1.49
CA GLY A 58 -37.22 -1.61 0.95
C GLY A 58 -36.09 -0.82 1.60
N GLN A 59 -35.30 -1.51 2.41
CA GLN A 59 -34.00 -1.00 2.81
C GLN A 59 -33.22 -0.85 1.50
N ALA A 60 -33.02 0.39 1.07
CA ALA A 60 -31.99 0.66 0.08
C ALA A 60 -30.68 0.24 0.74
N ASP A 61 -30.09 -0.84 0.22
CA ASP A 61 -28.78 -1.33 0.66
C ASP A 61 -27.80 -0.15 0.70
N GLU A 62 -27.26 0.08 1.89
CA GLU A 62 -26.32 1.17 2.18
C GLU A 62 -25.02 0.86 1.42
N ILE A 63 -24.84 1.49 0.25
CA ILE A 63 -23.65 1.31 -0.59
C ILE A 63 -22.42 1.63 0.28
N PRO A 64 -21.49 0.69 0.49
CA PRO A 64 -20.37 0.88 1.43
C PRO A 64 -19.28 1.82 0.88
N PHE A 65 -19.53 2.47 -0.25
CA PHE A 65 -18.58 3.34 -0.94
C PHE A 65 -19.20 4.69 -1.22
N THR A 66 -18.48 5.74 -0.85
CA THR A 66 -18.79 7.09 -1.29
C THR A 66 -18.18 7.37 -2.66
N VAL A 67 -18.80 8.27 -3.42
CA VAL A 67 -18.25 8.73 -4.71
C VAL A 67 -16.85 9.33 -4.52
N ASP A 68 -16.61 10.02 -3.40
CA ASP A 68 -15.32 10.65 -3.10
C ASP A 68 -14.19 9.63 -2.88
N GLU A 69 -14.47 8.51 -2.19
CA GLU A 69 -13.50 7.44 -1.98
C GLU A 69 -13.13 6.73 -3.28
N VAL A 70 -14.14 6.42 -4.11
CA VAL A 70 -13.92 5.81 -5.43
C VAL A 70 -13.13 6.75 -6.33
N TYR A 71 -13.44 8.04 -6.29
CA TYR A 71 -12.74 9.04 -7.09
C TYR A 71 -11.29 9.26 -6.63
N ALA A 72 -11.00 9.13 -5.33
CA ALA A 72 -9.63 9.17 -4.82
C ALA A 72 -8.77 8.03 -5.39
N VAL A 73 -9.30 6.81 -5.47
CA VAL A 73 -8.63 5.66 -6.11
C VAL A 73 -8.46 5.87 -7.61
N ALA A 74 -9.50 6.33 -8.29
CA ALA A 74 -9.45 6.60 -9.72
C ALA A 74 -8.34 7.60 -10.09
N ARG A 75 -8.09 8.61 -9.24
CA ARG A 75 -7.04 9.61 -9.46
C ARG A 75 -5.61 9.09 -9.30
N THR A 76 -5.39 8.00 -8.56
CA THR A 76 -4.05 7.41 -8.44
C THR A 76 -3.75 6.45 -9.58
N MET A 77 -4.79 5.88 -10.20
CA MET A 77 -4.71 4.99 -11.35
C MET A 77 -4.56 5.78 -12.65
N ASN A 78 -3.37 6.36 -12.85
CA ASN A 78 -3.02 7.04 -14.09
C ASN A 78 -2.70 6.05 -15.21
N LEU A 79 -2.58 6.52 -16.45
CA LEU A 79 -2.02 5.73 -17.55
C LEU A 79 -0.50 5.92 -17.63
N ASP A 80 0.23 4.93 -18.16
CA ASP A 80 1.62 5.01 -18.56
C ASP A 80 1.76 5.42 -20.05
N GLU A 81 2.98 5.43 -20.59
CA GLU A 81 3.26 5.77 -22.00
C GLU A 81 2.66 4.80 -23.03
N SER A 82 2.25 3.60 -22.61
CA SER A 82 1.65 2.56 -23.45
C SER A 82 0.14 2.42 -23.24
N ASP A 83 -0.51 3.40 -22.60
CA ASP A 83 -1.93 3.37 -22.21
C ASP A 83 -2.30 2.19 -21.29
N ASN A 84 -1.34 1.68 -20.51
CA ASN A 84 -1.58 0.76 -19.40
C ASN A 84 -1.75 1.53 -18.09
N LEU A 85 -2.34 0.92 -17.08
CA LEU A 85 -2.42 1.55 -15.76
C LEU A 85 -1.03 1.69 -15.16
N ALA A 86 -0.60 2.92 -14.89
CA ALA A 86 0.57 3.24 -14.09
C ALA A 86 0.24 2.99 -12.61
N LEU A 87 0.49 1.77 -12.14
CA LEU A 87 0.27 1.38 -10.76
C LEU A 87 1.52 1.64 -9.92
N GLY A 88 1.33 1.90 -8.64
CA GLY A 88 2.42 2.14 -7.70
C GLY A 88 1.92 2.29 -6.27
N ASN A 89 2.83 2.66 -5.37
CA ASN A 89 2.54 2.73 -3.94
C ASN A 89 1.36 3.65 -3.59
N ASP A 90 1.18 4.77 -4.30
CA ASP A 90 0.02 5.67 -4.08
C ASP A 90 -1.31 4.98 -4.42
N THR A 91 -1.31 4.11 -5.44
CA THR A 91 -2.49 3.31 -5.79
C THR A 91 -2.76 2.24 -4.73
N LEU A 92 -1.72 1.58 -4.23
CA LEU A 92 -1.87 0.61 -3.13
C LEU A 92 -2.47 1.29 -1.89
N LEU A 93 -1.95 2.45 -1.50
CA LEU A 93 -2.48 3.22 -0.37
C LEU A 93 -3.92 3.71 -0.59
N ALA A 94 -4.29 4.03 -1.82
CA ALA A 94 -5.66 4.42 -2.15
C ALA A 94 -6.61 3.21 -2.09
N LEU A 95 -6.18 2.05 -2.58
CA LEU A 95 -6.91 0.79 -2.45
C LEU A 95 -7.06 0.37 -0.98
N ASP A 96 -5.99 0.43 -0.20
CA ASP A 96 -6.05 0.21 1.26
C ASP A 96 -7.09 1.14 1.91
N ARG A 97 -7.13 2.42 1.52
CA ARG A 97 -8.13 3.39 2.02
C ARG A 97 -9.54 3.06 1.62
N LEU A 98 -9.76 2.66 0.38
CA LEU A 98 -11.07 2.23 -0.11
C LEU A 98 -11.62 1.06 0.71
N PHE A 99 -10.74 0.21 1.25
CA PHE A 99 -11.12 -0.96 2.03
C PHE A 99 -10.82 -0.84 3.55
N LEU A 100 -10.38 0.34 4.04
CA LEU A 100 -9.81 0.55 5.40
C LEU A 100 -10.83 0.47 6.55
N ASN A 101 -12.14 0.55 6.32
CA ASN A 101 -13.16 0.58 7.38
C ASN A 101 -14.41 -0.30 7.18
N GLY A 102 -14.43 -1.19 6.20
CA GLY A 102 -15.60 -2.02 5.88
C GLY A 102 -15.66 -2.19 4.36
N ALA A 103 -15.66 -3.41 3.84
CA ALA A 103 -16.67 -4.38 4.15
C ALA A 103 -16.06 -5.70 4.59
N LYS A 104 -16.52 -6.20 5.74
CA LYS A 104 -16.15 -7.54 6.22
C LYS A 104 -16.55 -8.66 5.26
N THR A 105 -17.36 -8.37 4.25
CA THR A 105 -17.62 -9.15 3.04
C THR A 105 -18.46 -8.27 2.12
N LEU A 106 -17.90 -7.80 1.00
CA LEU A 106 -18.70 -7.23 -0.09
C LEU A 106 -19.51 -8.35 -0.74
N SER A 107 -20.78 -8.09 -1.01
CA SER A 107 -21.58 -8.93 -1.89
C SER A 107 -21.16 -8.72 -3.36
N GLU A 108 -21.58 -9.62 -4.25
CA GLU A 108 -21.37 -9.42 -5.69
C GLU A 108 -22.05 -8.13 -6.19
N GLN A 109 -23.17 -7.74 -5.56
CA GLN A 109 -23.85 -6.48 -5.90
C GLN A 109 -23.01 -5.26 -5.49
N ASP A 110 -22.36 -5.30 -4.32
CA ASP A 110 -21.49 -4.20 -3.88
C ASP A 110 -20.27 -4.07 -4.80
N LEU A 111 -19.69 -5.20 -5.24
CA LEU A 111 -18.61 -5.22 -6.20
C LEU A 111 -19.06 -4.70 -7.58
N GLN A 112 -20.25 -5.06 -8.04
CA GLN A 112 -20.83 -4.50 -9.27
C GLN A 112 -21.01 -2.98 -9.17
N ASN A 113 -21.57 -2.50 -8.07
CA ASN A 113 -21.74 -1.06 -7.82
C ASN A 113 -20.39 -0.32 -7.80
N LEU A 114 -19.37 -0.89 -7.15
CA LEU A 114 -18.01 -0.34 -7.16
C LEU A 114 -17.44 -0.24 -8.59
N ARG A 115 -17.59 -1.31 -9.39
CA ARG A 115 -17.14 -1.33 -10.78
C ARG A 115 -17.83 -0.25 -11.62
N GLU A 116 -19.13 -0.03 -11.43
CA GLU A 116 -19.89 1.02 -12.11
C GLU A 116 -19.44 2.42 -11.70
N LEU A 117 -19.19 2.66 -10.42
CA LEU A 117 -18.70 3.96 -9.93
C LEU A 117 -17.30 4.29 -10.49
N ILE A 118 -16.40 3.30 -10.52
CA ILE A 118 -15.06 3.48 -11.11
C ILE A 118 -15.17 3.80 -12.60
N GLN A 119 -16.00 3.07 -13.35
CA GLN A 119 -16.19 3.29 -14.78
C GLN A 119 -16.90 4.61 -15.10
N ALA A 120 -17.76 5.11 -14.21
CA ALA A 120 -18.36 6.44 -14.34
C ALA A 120 -17.33 7.55 -14.14
N GLY A 121 -16.36 7.36 -13.24
CA GLY A 121 -15.27 8.31 -12.99
C GLY A 121 -14.13 8.25 -14.02
N LEU A 122 -13.93 7.09 -14.66
CA LEU A 122 -12.91 6.83 -15.67
C LEU A 122 -13.55 6.15 -16.89
N PRO A 123 -14.06 6.89 -17.88
CA PRO A 123 -14.71 6.28 -19.03
C PRO A 123 -13.72 5.50 -19.91
N GLY A 124 -14.21 4.44 -20.57
CA GLY A 124 -13.44 3.65 -21.52
C GLY A 124 -12.63 2.50 -20.91
N GLU A 125 -11.60 2.05 -21.63
CA GLU A 125 -10.79 0.87 -21.25
C GLU A 125 -10.05 1.08 -19.93
N THR A 126 -9.62 2.30 -19.63
CA THR A 126 -8.96 2.66 -18.37
C THR A 126 -9.83 2.37 -17.16
N GLY A 127 -11.11 2.76 -17.19
CA GLY A 127 -12.04 2.45 -16.10
C GLY A 127 -12.32 0.97 -15.95
N GLN A 128 -12.39 0.23 -17.05
CA GLN A 128 -12.56 -1.22 -17.01
C GLN A 128 -11.35 -1.90 -16.36
N LYS A 129 -10.13 -1.52 -16.74
CA LYS A 129 -8.88 -2.01 -16.12
C LYS A 129 -8.83 -1.63 -14.64
N ALA A 130 -9.16 -0.38 -14.30
CA ALA A 130 -9.13 0.11 -12.92
C ALA A 130 -10.14 -0.63 -12.03
N ALA A 131 -11.35 -0.84 -12.54
CA ALA A 131 -12.40 -1.60 -11.87
C ALA A 131 -11.98 -3.05 -11.63
N LYS A 132 -11.31 -3.68 -12.62
CA LYS A 132 -10.76 -5.03 -12.46
C LYS A 132 -9.69 -5.08 -11.36
N VAL A 133 -8.72 -4.16 -11.37
CA VAL A 133 -7.67 -4.09 -10.34
C VAL A 133 -8.26 -3.94 -8.94
N ALA A 134 -9.27 -3.08 -8.77
CA ALA A 134 -9.94 -2.91 -7.47
C ALA A 134 -10.64 -4.18 -7.00
N THR A 135 -11.33 -4.90 -7.90
CA THR A 135 -11.98 -6.19 -7.58
C THR A 135 -10.95 -7.29 -7.26
N ASP A 136 -9.89 -7.41 -8.05
CA ASP A 136 -8.83 -8.40 -7.83
C ASP A 136 -8.10 -8.15 -6.51
N TYR A 137 -7.86 -6.88 -6.18
CA TYR A 137 -7.27 -6.48 -4.92
C TYR A 137 -8.17 -6.83 -3.73
N TYR A 138 -9.48 -6.61 -3.82
CA TYR A 138 -10.43 -7.05 -2.80
C TYR A 138 -10.39 -8.57 -2.60
N ASN A 139 -10.36 -9.35 -3.68
CA ASN A 139 -10.24 -10.81 -3.61
C ASN A 139 -8.93 -11.25 -2.94
N TYR A 140 -7.83 -10.54 -3.24
CA TYR A 140 -6.55 -10.73 -2.56
C TYR A 140 -6.65 -10.46 -1.05
N LEU A 141 -7.30 -9.38 -0.61
CA LEU A 141 -7.48 -9.09 0.82
C LEU A 141 -8.24 -10.21 1.55
N ALA A 142 -9.27 -10.76 0.91
CA ALA A 142 -10.01 -11.90 1.47
C ALA A 142 -9.12 -13.13 1.62
N ALA A 143 -8.34 -13.48 0.60
CA ALA A 143 -7.39 -14.61 0.64
C ALA A 143 -6.26 -14.38 1.65
N GLN A 144 -5.73 -13.16 1.74
CA GLN A 144 -4.73 -12.75 2.73
C GLN A 144 -5.27 -12.96 4.15
N SER A 145 -6.50 -12.50 4.44
CA SER A 145 -7.12 -12.70 5.75
C SER A 145 -7.26 -14.18 6.10
N GLN A 146 -7.60 -15.04 5.12
CA GLN A 146 -7.66 -16.49 5.33
C GLN A 146 -6.29 -17.11 5.62
N LEU A 147 -5.26 -16.71 4.86
CA LEU A 147 -3.87 -17.13 5.10
C LEU A 147 -3.44 -16.78 6.53
N MET A 148 -3.72 -15.57 6.99
CA MET A 148 -3.39 -15.12 8.34
C MET A 148 -4.19 -15.86 9.42
N ALA A 149 -5.46 -16.17 9.16
CA ALA A 149 -6.29 -16.94 10.09
C ALA A 149 -5.77 -18.37 10.28
N THR A 150 -5.32 -19.03 9.20
CA THR A 150 -4.76 -20.39 9.25
C THR A 150 -3.42 -20.44 9.99
N HIS A 151 -2.60 -19.40 9.89
CA HIS A 151 -1.28 -19.32 10.52
C HIS A 151 -1.26 -18.57 11.84
N ARG A 152 -2.43 -18.19 12.37
CA ARG A 152 -2.54 -17.57 13.68
C ARG A 152 -2.01 -18.54 14.73
N PRO A 153 -1.07 -18.13 15.59
CA PRO A 153 -0.48 -19.02 16.58
C PRO A 153 -1.58 -19.54 17.50
N LYS A 154 -1.88 -20.84 17.41
CA LYS A 154 -2.56 -21.55 18.48
C LYS A 154 -1.50 -21.80 19.56
N GLU A 155 -1.83 -21.51 20.81
CA GLU A 155 -0.92 -21.76 21.95
C GLU A 155 -0.32 -23.16 21.84
N GLY A 156 1.02 -23.26 21.82
CA GLY A 156 1.76 -24.52 21.75
C GLY A 156 1.96 -25.13 20.35
N SER A 157 1.54 -24.47 19.26
CA SER A 157 1.78 -24.99 17.90
C SER A 157 3.18 -24.66 17.37
N ALA A 158 3.94 -25.70 17.00
CA ALA A 158 5.26 -25.59 16.39
C ALA A 158 5.22 -25.21 14.90
N ASN A 159 4.02 -25.09 14.30
CA ASN A 159 3.83 -24.90 12.86
C ASN A 159 3.61 -23.42 12.51
N ARG A 160 4.53 -22.54 12.92
CA ARG A 160 4.52 -21.12 12.58
C ARG A 160 5.42 -20.89 11.36
N LEU A 161 4.89 -20.25 10.33
CA LEU A 161 5.72 -19.80 9.21
C LEU A 161 6.72 -18.75 9.71
N SER A 162 7.97 -18.85 9.24
CA SER A 162 8.92 -17.74 9.39
C SER A 162 8.43 -16.52 8.62
N GLY A 163 8.92 -15.32 8.96
CA GLY A 163 8.58 -14.09 8.24
C GLY A 163 8.86 -14.20 6.73
N GLU A 164 9.95 -14.86 6.33
CA GLU A 164 10.27 -15.10 4.92
C GLU A 164 9.33 -16.09 4.24
N GLN A 165 8.89 -17.14 4.95
CA GLN A 165 7.91 -18.07 4.40
C GLN A 165 6.55 -17.38 4.21
N LEU A 166 6.09 -16.65 5.21
CA LEU A 166 4.84 -15.90 5.13
C LEU A 166 4.85 -14.89 3.98
N TYR A 167 5.97 -14.18 3.79
CA TYR A 167 6.12 -13.24 2.69
C TYR A 167 6.02 -13.90 1.32
N ARG A 168 6.64 -15.09 1.15
CA ARG A 168 6.52 -15.85 -0.10
C ARG A 168 5.08 -16.28 -0.40
N GLU A 169 4.35 -16.74 0.61
CA GLU A 169 2.93 -17.07 0.46
C GLU A 169 2.10 -15.84 0.07
N LEU A 170 2.36 -14.69 0.70
CA LEU A 170 1.70 -13.43 0.36
C LEU A 170 1.96 -13.03 -1.10
N ARG A 171 3.20 -13.16 -1.58
CA ARG A 171 3.54 -12.87 -2.98
C ARG A 171 2.82 -13.78 -3.96
N GLN A 172 2.72 -15.07 -3.65
CA GLN A 172 1.96 -16.00 -4.47
C GLN A 172 0.48 -15.62 -4.54
N LEU A 173 -0.13 -15.20 -3.43
CA LEU A 173 -1.51 -14.71 -3.44
C LEU A 173 -1.66 -13.43 -4.29
N GLN A 174 -0.72 -12.49 -4.17
CA GLN A 174 -0.75 -11.27 -4.99
C GLN A 174 -0.73 -11.61 -6.48
N THR A 175 0.19 -12.46 -6.93
CA THR A 175 0.30 -12.89 -8.32
C THR A 175 -0.92 -13.69 -8.78
N MET A 176 -1.46 -14.58 -7.92
CA MET A 176 -2.64 -15.40 -8.26
C MET A 176 -3.88 -14.55 -8.52
N HIS A 177 -4.08 -13.49 -7.73
CA HIS A 177 -5.28 -12.66 -7.83
C HIS A 177 -5.15 -11.54 -8.87
N MET A 178 -3.98 -10.92 -9.00
CA MET A 178 -3.79 -9.72 -9.82
C MET A 178 -2.94 -9.95 -11.09
N GLY A 179 -2.22 -11.07 -11.17
CA GLY A 179 -1.20 -11.32 -12.19
C GLY A 179 0.16 -10.75 -11.79
N GLU A 180 1.21 -11.22 -12.46
CA GLU A 180 2.61 -10.87 -12.16
C GLU A 180 2.89 -9.38 -12.33
N GLU A 181 2.53 -8.80 -13.48
CA GLU A 181 2.77 -7.40 -13.79
C GLU A 181 2.10 -6.43 -12.80
N VAL A 182 0.80 -6.64 -12.51
CA VAL A 182 0.05 -5.79 -11.58
C VAL A 182 0.59 -5.94 -10.16
N ALA A 183 0.89 -7.17 -9.73
CA ALA A 183 1.47 -7.42 -8.41
C ALA A 183 2.84 -6.78 -8.25
N ASP A 184 3.70 -6.86 -9.26
CA ASP A 184 5.04 -6.27 -9.24
C ASP A 184 5.00 -4.74 -9.21
N GLN A 185 4.08 -4.12 -9.94
CA GLN A 185 3.92 -2.67 -9.90
C GLN A 185 3.33 -2.19 -8.57
N LEU A 186 2.26 -2.83 -8.12
CA LEU A 186 1.50 -2.38 -6.94
C LEU A 186 2.28 -2.57 -5.63
N PHE A 187 3.03 -3.68 -5.52
CA PHE A 187 3.76 -4.05 -4.29
C PHE A 187 5.27 -3.78 -4.36
N ARG A 188 5.77 -3.15 -5.44
CA ARG A 188 7.20 -2.86 -5.64
C ARG A 188 7.92 -2.34 -4.40
N THR A 189 7.33 -1.33 -3.76
CA THR A 189 7.94 -0.67 -2.59
C THR A 189 7.93 -1.59 -1.38
N ALA A 190 6.84 -2.33 -1.14
CA ALA A 190 6.77 -3.31 -0.06
C ALA A 190 7.76 -4.47 -0.26
N ASP A 191 7.90 -4.96 -1.51
CA ASP A 191 8.92 -5.95 -1.90
C ASP A 191 10.33 -5.48 -1.61
N ALA A 192 10.65 -4.26 -2.01
CA ALA A 192 11.96 -3.69 -1.75
C ALA A 192 12.24 -3.48 -0.26
N GLN A 193 11.24 -3.05 0.52
CA GLN A 193 11.36 -2.91 1.97
C GLN A 193 11.61 -4.27 2.65
N PHE A 194 10.86 -5.29 2.27
CA PHE A 194 11.05 -6.64 2.78
C PHE A 194 12.45 -7.17 2.42
N ALA A 195 12.83 -7.06 1.14
CA ALA A 195 14.14 -7.47 0.66
C ALA A 195 15.28 -6.74 1.38
N TYR A 196 15.14 -5.42 1.59
CA TYR A 196 16.09 -4.62 2.35
C TYR A 196 16.26 -5.15 3.77
N MET A 197 15.16 -5.32 4.51
CA MET A 197 15.20 -5.78 5.91
C MET A 197 15.83 -7.17 6.02
N THR A 198 15.45 -8.11 5.16
CA THR A 198 16.00 -9.46 5.16
C THR A 198 17.49 -9.47 4.81
N GLN A 199 17.90 -8.69 3.80
CA GLN A 199 19.31 -8.61 3.41
C GLN A 199 20.16 -7.87 4.44
N ALA A 200 19.64 -6.82 5.06
CA ALA A 200 20.32 -6.10 6.14
C ALA A 200 20.58 -7.03 7.35
N LEU A 201 19.61 -7.87 7.72
CA LEU A 201 19.80 -8.86 8.79
C LEU A 201 20.89 -9.88 8.43
N ARG A 202 20.84 -10.42 7.20
CA ARG A 202 21.87 -11.37 6.71
C ARG A 202 23.25 -10.75 6.68
N LEU A 203 23.34 -9.48 6.28
CA LEU A 203 24.59 -8.72 6.20
C LEU A 203 25.23 -8.53 7.58
N GLN A 204 24.42 -8.28 8.62
CA GLN A 204 24.91 -8.17 9.99
C GLN A 204 25.56 -9.47 10.45
N THR A 205 24.93 -10.61 10.18
CA THR A 205 25.40 -11.94 10.61
C THR A 205 26.50 -12.54 9.72
N ASN A 206 26.78 -11.94 8.56
CA ASN A 206 27.75 -12.48 7.61
C ASN A 206 29.18 -12.37 8.17
N THR A 207 29.85 -13.51 8.37
CA THR A 207 31.23 -13.59 8.90
C THR A 207 32.30 -13.48 7.82
N ASP A 208 31.91 -13.60 6.55
CA ASP A 208 32.83 -13.64 5.42
C ASP A 208 33.17 -12.24 4.89
N LEU A 209 32.42 -11.22 5.33
CA LEU A 209 32.62 -9.83 4.93
C LEU A 209 33.32 -9.01 6.01
N THR A 210 34.29 -8.21 5.56
CA THR A 210 34.90 -7.16 6.37
C THR A 210 33.90 -6.04 6.67
N GLN A 211 34.19 -5.22 7.68
CA GLN A 211 33.34 -4.07 8.01
C GLN A 211 33.19 -3.08 6.84
N ALA A 212 34.24 -2.85 6.07
CA ALA A 212 34.19 -1.97 4.90
C ALA A 212 33.27 -2.52 3.80
N GLN A 213 33.33 -3.83 3.53
CA GLN A 213 32.43 -4.48 2.58
C GLN A 213 30.98 -4.45 3.08
N LYS A 214 30.75 -4.63 4.38
CA LYS A 214 29.40 -4.49 4.95
C LYS A 214 28.82 -3.08 4.79
N LEU A 215 29.64 -2.05 4.89
CA LEU A 215 29.19 -0.67 4.67
C LEU A 215 28.83 -0.42 3.19
N ASP A 216 29.66 -0.90 2.27
CA ASP A 216 29.42 -0.81 0.82
C ASP A 216 28.12 -1.52 0.42
N GLU A 217 27.91 -2.75 0.88
CA GLU A 217 26.68 -3.51 0.63
C GLU A 217 25.45 -2.87 1.27
N ALA A 218 25.58 -2.34 2.51
CA ALA A 218 24.48 -1.63 3.16
C ALA A 218 24.06 -0.36 2.39
N GLN A 219 25.03 0.35 1.81
CA GLN A 219 24.76 1.51 0.96
C GLN A 219 23.98 1.10 -0.30
N LYS A 220 24.44 0.07 -1.02
CA LYS A 220 23.74 -0.44 -2.22
C LYS A 220 22.31 -0.87 -1.90
N LEU A 221 22.09 -1.53 -0.76
CA LEU A 221 20.76 -1.90 -0.31
C LEU A 221 19.87 -0.67 -0.08
N GLY A 222 20.42 0.39 0.52
CA GLY A 222 19.71 1.65 0.72
C GLY A 222 19.34 2.34 -0.60
N GLU A 223 20.27 2.37 -1.55
CA GLU A 223 20.06 2.92 -2.89
C GLU A 223 18.97 2.14 -3.64
N ALA A 224 19.02 0.81 -3.62
CA ALA A 224 18.00 -0.04 -4.25
C ALA A 224 16.60 0.18 -3.65
N LEU A 225 16.49 0.31 -2.32
CA LEU A 225 15.23 0.63 -1.65
C LEU A 225 14.71 2.02 -2.06
N GLN A 226 15.59 3.02 -2.12
CA GLN A 226 15.22 4.36 -2.54
C GLN A 226 14.70 4.36 -3.98
N GLU A 227 15.36 3.66 -4.90
CA GLU A 227 14.92 3.53 -6.29
C GLU A 227 13.54 2.88 -6.40
N ALA A 228 13.30 1.79 -5.66
CA ALA A 228 12.02 1.09 -5.66
C ALA A 228 10.87 1.88 -5.00
N SER A 229 11.20 2.91 -4.23
CA SER A 229 10.22 3.80 -3.58
C SER A 229 9.81 4.97 -4.48
N ILE A 230 10.44 5.15 -5.63
CA ILE A 230 10.06 6.19 -6.58
C ILE A 230 8.80 5.74 -7.31
N GLY A 231 7.70 6.45 -7.07
CA GLY A 231 6.37 6.18 -7.63
C GLY A 231 6.22 6.52 -9.11
N VAL A 232 7.23 6.20 -9.92
CA VAL A 232 7.25 6.38 -11.37
C VAL A 232 7.37 5.00 -12.03
N ALA A 233 6.46 4.71 -12.96
CA ALA A 233 6.50 3.48 -13.75
C ALA A 233 7.81 3.40 -14.54
N ASP A 234 8.41 2.22 -14.58
CA ASP A 234 9.70 1.93 -15.26
C ASP A 234 10.80 2.94 -14.95
N TRP A 235 10.83 3.40 -13.69
CA TRP A 235 11.73 4.43 -13.22
C TRP A 235 13.21 4.18 -13.61
N PRO A 236 13.82 2.99 -13.38
CA PRO A 236 15.21 2.78 -13.74
C PRO A 236 15.48 3.01 -15.23
N GLN A 237 14.65 2.42 -16.11
CA GLN A 237 14.80 2.52 -17.56
C GLN A 237 14.62 3.96 -18.06
N ARG A 238 13.59 4.65 -17.56
CA ARG A 238 13.30 6.05 -17.97
C ARG A 238 14.35 7.01 -17.44
N ARG A 239 14.81 6.82 -16.20
CA ARG A 239 15.94 7.58 -15.63
C ARG A 239 17.20 7.39 -16.46
N ASP A 240 17.54 6.16 -16.83
CA ASP A 240 18.79 5.88 -17.56
C ASP A 240 18.75 6.53 -18.95
N ARG A 241 17.61 6.44 -19.65
CA ARG A 241 17.41 7.13 -20.93
C ARG A 241 17.54 8.65 -20.78
N PHE A 242 16.91 9.23 -19.75
CA PHE A 242 17.05 10.65 -19.43
C PHE A 242 18.52 11.04 -19.17
N GLN A 243 19.27 10.25 -18.40
CA GLN A 243 20.68 10.53 -18.07
C GLN A 243 21.59 10.49 -19.31
N VAL A 244 21.35 9.56 -20.23
CA VAL A 244 22.07 9.48 -21.50
C VAL A 244 21.86 10.76 -22.32
N GLU A 245 20.60 11.18 -22.51
CA GLU A 245 20.28 12.39 -23.28
C GLU A 245 20.76 13.68 -22.57
N LYS A 246 20.66 13.73 -21.23
CA LYS A 246 21.18 14.84 -20.42
C LYS A 246 22.68 15.02 -20.61
N ARG A 247 23.45 13.93 -20.65
CA ARG A 247 24.91 13.98 -20.83
C ARG A 247 25.29 14.71 -22.13
N LEU A 248 24.57 14.44 -23.23
CA LEU A 248 24.79 15.12 -24.50
C LEU A 248 24.59 16.65 -24.39
N ILE A 249 23.59 17.10 -23.63
CA ILE A 249 23.34 18.53 -23.39
C ILE A 249 24.44 19.14 -22.52
N VAL A 250 24.89 18.43 -21.49
CA VAL A 250 25.93 18.90 -20.56
C VAL A 250 27.30 18.99 -21.24
N GLU A 251 27.62 18.07 -22.14
CA GLU A 251 28.88 18.05 -22.90
C GLU A 251 28.90 19.05 -24.07
N ALA A 252 27.73 19.50 -24.54
CA ALA A 252 27.65 20.48 -25.61
C ALA A 252 28.33 21.81 -25.23
N ALA A 253 28.90 22.51 -26.22
CA ALA A 253 29.53 23.83 -26.04
C ALA A 253 28.50 24.97 -25.91
N LEU A 254 27.47 24.76 -25.08
CA LEU A 254 26.37 25.71 -24.86
C LEU A 254 26.58 26.53 -23.58
N PRO A 255 26.06 27.76 -23.51
CA PRO A 255 25.99 28.53 -22.27
C PRO A 255 25.23 27.76 -21.17
N LYS A 256 25.62 27.96 -19.91
CA LYS A 256 24.99 27.28 -18.75
C LYS A 256 23.48 27.52 -18.64
N SER A 257 23.01 28.72 -18.98
CA SER A 257 21.59 29.07 -19.01
C SER A 257 20.82 28.25 -20.05
N GLU A 258 21.40 28.06 -21.22
CA GLU A 258 20.80 27.29 -22.30
C GLU A 258 20.79 25.78 -21.99
N LYS A 259 21.89 25.25 -21.44
CA LYS A 259 21.93 23.88 -20.91
C LYS A 259 20.81 23.63 -19.91
N ARG A 260 20.58 24.58 -18.99
CA ARG A 260 19.53 24.46 -17.97
C ARG A 260 18.14 24.42 -18.61
N ALA A 261 17.87 25.30 -19.56
CA ALA A 261 16.60 25.33 -20.29
C ALA A 261 16.36 24.01 -21.05
N GLN A 262 17.40 23.48 -21.72
CA GLN A 262 17.30 22.23 -22.46
C GLN A 262 17.12 21.02 -21.54
N VAL A 263 17.80 20.94 -20.39
CA VAL A 263 17.58 19.87 -19.40
C VAL A 263 16.18 19.93 -18.80
N GLN A 264 15.62 21.12 -18.56
CA GLN A 264 14.23 21.25 -18.10
C GLN A 264 13.22 20.82 -19.16
N ALA A 265 13.45 21.15 -20.43
CA ALA A 265 12.64 20.66 -21.53
C ALA A 265 12.75 19.13 -21.68
N LEU A 266 13.95 18.59 -21.48
CA LEU A 266 14.20 17.16 -21.48
C LEU A 266 13.41 16.45 -20.36
N LEU A 267 13.41 16.99 -19.14
CA LEU A 267 12.60 16.43 -18.04
C LEU A 267 11.11 16.36 -18.39
N LYS A 268 10.55 17.44 -18.93
CA LYS A 268 9.12 17.49 -19.34
C LYS A 268 8.80 16.57 -20.51
N ARG A 269 9.80 16.15 -21.27
CA ARG A 269 9.65 15.17 -22.36
C ARG A 269 9.67 13.74 -21.84
N HIS A 270 10.50 13.45 -20.84
CA HIS A 270 10.67 12.10 -20.28
C HIS A 270 9.66 11.78 -19.19
N PHE A 271 9.17 12.79 -18.45
CA PHE A 271 8.31 12.59 -17.29
C PHE A 271 7.06 13.45 -17.37
N ARG A 272 5.92 12.86 -17.01
CA ARG A 272 4.62 13.54 -16.96
C ARG A 272 4.59 14.57 -15.82
N PRO A 273 3.71 15.58 -15.89
CA PRO A 273 3.63 16.61 -14.86
C PRO A 273 3.46 16.08 -13.43
N TYR A 274 2.67 15.03 -13.21
CA TYR A 274 2.52 14.44 -11.87
C TYR A 274 3.79 13.70 -11.43
N GLU A 275 4.47 12.99 -12.33
CA GLU A 275 5.72 12.26 -12.04
C GLU A 275 6.86 13.22 -11.66
N LEU A 276 6.87 14.42 -12.25
CA LEU A 276 7.84 15.46 -11.91
C LEU A 276 7.77 15.87 -10.44
N GLU A 277 6.59 15.85 -9.81
CA GLU A 277 6.46 16.12 -8.37
C GLU A 277 7.10 14.98 -7.55
N HIS A 278 6.92 13.72 -7.96
CA HIS A 278 7.51 12.56 -7.31
C HIS A 278 9.03 12.53 -7.38
N ILE A 279 9.63 13.04 -8.46
CA ILE A 279 11.09 12.99 -8.68
C ILE A 279 11.81 14.33 -8.41
N LYS A 280 11.08 15.38 -8.03
CA LYS A 280 11.64 16.72 -7.77
C LYS A 280 12.77 16.70 -6.74
N HIS A 281 12.62 15.87 -5.71
CA HIS A 281 13.61 15.73 -4.64
C HIS A 281 14.95 15.13 -5.13
N LEU A 282 14.96 14.45 -6.27
CA LEU A 282 16.16 13.88 -6.89
C LEU A 282 17.02 14.93 -7.62
N GLN A 283 16.49 16.15 -7.82
CA GLN A 283 17.19 17.27 -8.44
C GLN A 283 17.87 16.91 -9.77
N LEU A 284 17.16 16.16 -10.62
CA LEU A 284 17.67 15.65 -11.90
C LEU A 284 18.08 16.75 -12.88
N ASP A 285 17.65 18.00 -12.68
CA ASP A 285 17.99 19.16 -13.49
C ASP A 285 19.31 19.86 -13.10
N ASN A 286 19.98 19.41 -12.05
CA ASN A 286 21.29 19.97 -11.66
C ASN A 286 22.34 19.74 -12.76
N LEU A 287 23.10 20.81 -13.08
CA LEU A 287 24.20 20.83 -14.05
C LEU A 287 25.56 20.81 -13.37
#